data_AF-T0ZCJ1-F1
#
_entry.id   AF-T0ZCJ1-F1
#
_cell.length_a   1.000
_cell.length_b   1.000
_cell.length_c   1.000
_cell.angle_alpha   90.00
_cell.angle_beta   90.00
_cell.angle_gamma   90.00
#
_symmetry.space_group_name_H-M   'P 1'
#
loop_
_entity.id
_entity.type
_entity.pdbx_description
1 polymer ?
#
loop_
_entity_poly.entity_id
_entity_poly.type
_entity_poly.pdbx_seq_one_letter_code
_entity_poly.pdbx_strand_id
1 'polypeptide(L)'
;GTVMDLSPAGVRSALDRLGPRGSEEQVSDRHDEDHLQAIEHGLRTAAEVAQIHRWNPLPHLANLDLAVYEREYAPASDRRAARAAHLARWPEAIDASLESLDAIPAPVAKGLLSAIEGLAAGVEPTERAALAAHGRFCERIRKAAELGEPVSSLGPSVL
;
A
#
# COMPACT_ATOMS: atom_id res chain seq x y z
N GLY A 1 -0.90 13.54 7.47
CA GLY A 1 -0.63 12.60 6.37
C GLY A 1 -1.86 11.76 6.15
N THR A 2 -1.99 11.19 4.97
CA THR A 2 -3.12 10.34 4.59
C THR A 2 -2.58 8.96 4.27
N VAL A 3 -3.31 7.93 4.71
CA VAL A 3 -3.06 6.54 4.33
C VAL A 3 -4.18 6.10 3.39
N MET A 4 -3.85 5.26 2.43
CA MET A 4 -4.83 4.54 1.63
C MET A 4 -5.49 3.45 2.48
N ASP A 5 -6.78 3.23 2.26
CA ASP A 5 -7.48 2.04 2.72
C ASP A 5 -7.24 0.91 1.72
N LEU A 6 -6.29 0.04 2.06
CA LEU A 6 -5.92 -1.12 1.25
C LEU A 6 -6.74 -2.37 1.60
N SER A 7 -7.81 -2.26 2.39
CA SER A 7 -8.73 -3.37 2.64
C SER A 7 -9.47 -3.77 1.35
N PRO A 8 -10.06 -4.98 1.28
CA PRO A 8 -10.85 -5.38 0.13
C PRO A 8 -12.00 -4.39 -0.16
N ALA A 9 -12.62 -3.81 0.88
CA ALA A 9 -13.66 -2.81 0.73
C ALA A 9 -13.12 -1.47 0.23
N GLY A 10 -11.98 -1.01 0.77
CA GLY A 10 -11.30 0.20 0.35
C GLY A 10 -10.88 0.15 -1.11
N VAL A 11 -10.29 -0.97 -1.54
CA VAL A 11 -9.89 -1.21 -2.94
C VAL A 11 -11.11 -1.19 -3.87
N ARG A 12 -12.20 -1.91 -3.53
CA ARG A 12 -13.44 -1.85 -4.33
C ARG A 12 -13.99 -0.43 -4.44
N SER A 13 -14.08 0.28 -3.32
CA SER A 13 -14.55 1.66 -3.29
C SER A 13 -13.67 2.60 -4.13
N ALA A 14 -12.34 2.39 -4.13
CA ALA A 14 -11.42 3.17 -4.95
C ALA A 14 -11.59 2.89 -6.44
N LEU A 15 -11.74 1.62 -6.83
CA LEU A 15 -11.98 1.20 -8.21
C LEU A 15 -13.33 1.69 -8.75
N ASP A 16 -14.35 1.70 -7.90
CA ASP A 16 -15.66 2.22 -8.26
C ASP A 16 -15.56 3.68 -8.69
N ARG A 17 -14.65 4.47 -8.10
CA ARG A 17 -14.44 5.89 -8.41
C ARG A 17 -13.62 6.17 -9.68
N LEU A 18 -13.00 5.16 -10.29
CA LEU A 18 -12.21 5.36 -11.52
C LEU A 18 -13.12 5.55 -12.73
N GLY A 19 -12.70 6.41 -13.64
CA GLY A 19 -13.40 6.75 -14.87
C GLY A 19 -14.43 7.88 -14.69
N PRO A 20 -14.73 8.62 -15.77
CA PRO A 20 -15.70 9.71 -15.72
C PRO A 20 -17.10 9.20 -15.40
N ARG A 21 -17.83 9.89 -14.53
CA ARG A 21 -19.26 9.64 -14.24
C ARG A 21 -20.20 10.27 -15.25
N GLY A 22 -19.68 11.16 -16.07
CA GLY A 22 -20.40 11.84 -17.14
C GLY A 22 -19.43 12.54 -18.09
N SER A 23 -19.94 13.02 -19.22
CA SER A 23 -19.13 13.70 -20.23
C SER A 23 -18.46 14.99 -19.72
N GLU A 24 -19.00 15.60 -18.66
CA GLU A 24 -18.44 16.81 -18.06
C GLU A 24 -17.16 16.56 -17.24
N GLU A 25 -16.93 15.31 -16.83
CA GLU A 25 -15.72 14.90 -16.09
C GLU A 25 -14.59 14.44 -17.03
N GLN A 26 -14.85 14.36 -18.34
CA GLN A 26 -13.81 14.04 -19.32
C GLN A 26 -12.84 15.20 -19.47
N VAL A 27 -11.55 14.87 -19.54
CA VAL A 27 -10.51 15.86 -19.79
C VAL A 27 -10.65 16.35 -21.23
N SER A 28 -10.67 17.67 -21.41
CA SER A 28 -10.91 18.27 -22.73
C SER A 28 -9.76 18.04 -23.70
N ASP A 29 -8.53 17.96 -23.20
CA ASP A 29 -7.37 17.62 -24.00
C ASP A 29 -7.29 16.11 -24.21
N ARG A 30 -7.22 15.69 -25.48
CA ARG A 30 -7.22 14.27 -25.84
C ARG A 30 -5.98 13.53 -25.33
N HIS A 31 -4.81 14.18 -25.32
CA HIS A 31 -3.59 13.52 -24.87
C HIS A 31 -3.66 13.24 -23.37
N ASP A 32 -4.13 14.22 -22.60
CA ASP A 32 -4.33 14.05 -21.15
C ASP A 32 -5.42 13.00 -20.85
N GLU A 33 -6.51 12.97 -21.62
CA GLU A 33 -7.57 11.96 -21.51
C GLU A 33 -7.05 10.55 -21.82
N ASP A 34 -6.27 10.38 -22.90
CA ASP A 34 -5.65 9.09 -23.25
C ASP A 34 -4.70 8.60 -22.14
N HIS A 35 -3.94 9.51 -21.52
CA HIS A 35 -3.07 9.20 -20.38
C HIS A 35 -3.85 8.81 -19.12
N LEU A 36 -4.91 9.56 -18.80
CA LEU A 36 -5.77 9.26 -17.66
C LEU A 36 -6.40 7.88 -17.81
N GLN A 37 -7.00 7.58 -18.96
CA GLN A 37 -7.59 6.28 -19.25
C GLN A 37 -6.57 5.13 -19.13
N ALA A 38 -5.35 5.33 -19.64
CA ALA A 38 -4.27 4.33 -19.51
C ALA A 38 -3.90 4.07 -18.05
N ILE A 39 -3.81 5.11 -17.21
CA ILE A 39 -3.52 4.98 -15.78
C ILE A 39 -4.67 4.26 -15.07
N GLU A 40 -5.92 4.66 -15.31
CA GLU A 40 -7.10 4.04 -14.71
C GLU A 40 -7.22 2.57 -15.08
N HIS A 41 -6.98 2.23 -16.35
CA HIS A 41 -6.94 0.86 -16.82
C HIS A 41 -5.81 0.05 -16.14
N GLY A 42 -4.63 0.66 -15.97
CA GLY A 42 -3.52 0.07 -15.22
C GLY A 42 -3.88 -0.20 -13.76
N LEU A 43 -4.56 0.73 -13.08
CA LEU A 43 -5.03 0.57 -11.71
C LEU A 43 -6.07 -0.57 -11.59
N ARG A 44 -7.03 -0.65 -12.51
CA ARG A 44 -7.99 -1.76 -12.58
C ARG A 44 -7.27 -3.10 -12.77
N THR A 45 -6.35 -3.17 -13.73
CA THR A 45 -5.59 -4.40 -13.99
C THR A 45 -4.77 -4.83 -12.77
N ALA A 46 -4.09 -3.89 -12.11
CA ALA A 46 -3.30 -4.15 -10.91
C ALA A 46 -4.14 -4.67 -9.73
N ALA A 47 -5.35 -4.12 -9.54
CA ALA A 47 -6.18 -4.43 -8.38
C ALA A 47 -7.16 -5.60 -8.62
N GLU A 48 -7.78 -5.72 -9.79
CA GLU A 48 -8.81 -6.72 -10.09
C GLU A 48 -8.22 -8.00 -10.69
N VAL A 49 -7.30 -7.86 -11.66
CA VAL A 49 -6.71 -8.99 -12.40
C VAL A 49 -5.51 -9.55 -11.64
N ALA A 50 -4.50 -8.71 -11.42
CA ALA A 50 -3.27 -9.12 -10.76
C ALA A 50 -3.41 -9.18 -9.23
N GLN A 51 -4.40 -8.49 -8.66
CA GLN A 51 -4.68 -8.45 -7.22
C GLN A 51 -3.44 -8.19 -6.37
N ILE A 52 -2.60 -7.22 -6.80
CA ILE A 52 -1.28 -6.97 -6.22
C ILE A 52 -1.35 -6.73 -4.70
N HIS A 53 -2.40 -6.06 -4.24
CA HIS A 53 -2.66 -5.80 -2.81
C HIS A 53 -2.89 -7.06 -1.96
N ARG A 54 -3.08 -8.24 -2.56
CA ARG A 54 -3.31 -9.50 -1.82
C ARG A 54 -2.05 -10.32 -1.59
N TRP A 55 -1.08 -10.22 -2.48
CA TRP A 55 0.10 -11.08 -2.47
C TRP A 55 1.42 -10.31 -2.39
N ASN A 56 1.43 -9.02 -2.72
CA ASN A 56 2.62 -8.18 -2.68
C ASN A 56 2.54 -7.21 -1.50
N PRO A 57 3.38 -7.34 -0.46
CA PRO A 57 3.46 -6.37 0.64
C PRO A 57 3.97 -4.97 0.24
N LEU A 58 4.57 -4.80 -0.94
CA LEU A 58 5.21 -3.54 -1.33
C LEU A 58 4.27 -2.31 -1.35
N PRO A 59 3.02 -2.37 -1.86
CA PRO A 59 2.09 -1.25 -1.77
C PRO A 59 1.73 -0.89 -0.32
N HIS A 60 1.67 -1.89 0.56
CA HIS A 60 1.39 -1.68 1.99
C HIS A 60 2.58 -1.01 2.69
N LEU A 61 3.81 -1.43 2.37
CA LEU A 61 5.02 -0.77 2.83
C LEU A 61 5.05 0.70 2.39
N ALA A 62 4.82 0.96 1.10
CA ALA A 62 4.80 2.33 0.56
C ALA A 62 3.72 3.20 1.21
N ASN A 63 2.57 2.61 1.55
CA ASN A 63 1.48 3.29 2.24
C ASN A 63 1.80 3.67 3.69
N LEU A 64 2.79 3.02 4.31
CA LEU A 64 3.19 3.25 5.71
C LEU A 64 4.46 4.10 5.83
N ASP A 65 5.14 4.38 4.71
CA ASP A 65 6.46 5.02 4.71
C ASP A 65 6.42 6.47 5.24
N LEU A 66 7.23 6.73 6.27
CA LEU A 66 7.38 8.05 6.89
C LEU A 66 8.63 8.80 6.41
N ALA A 67 9.55 8.14 5.70
CA ALA A 67 10.78 8.74 5.19
C ALA A 67 10.48 9.89 4.21
N VAL A 68 9.31 9.87 3.57
CA VAL A 68 8.84 10.97 2.72
C VAL A 68 8.82 12.32 3.44
N TYR A 69 8.62 12.36 4.77
CA TYR A 69 8.58 13.60 5.55
C TYR A 69 9.95 14.18 5.92
N GLU A 70 11.03 13.42 5.70
CA GLU A 70 12.39 13.88 5.93
C GLU A 70 12.85 14.85 4.83
N ARG A 71 12.24 14.73 3.64
CA ARG A 71 12.49 15.62 2.51
C ARG A 71 12.11 17.06 2.85
N GLU A 72 12.96 18.03 2.55
CA GLU A 72 12.78 19.44 2.91
C GLU A 72 11.85 20.22 1.95
N TYR A 73 10.73 19.62 1.53
CA TYR A 73 9.80 20.23 0.55
C TYR A 73 8.82 21.25 1.15
N ALA A 74 8.72 21.34 2.48
CA ALA A 74 7.77 22.18 3.20
C ALA A 74 8.34 22.61 4.57
N PRO A 75 7.77 23.60 5.27
CA PRO A 75 8.22 23.98 6.61
C PRO A 75 8.30 22.81 7.58
N ALA A 76 9.31 22.80 8.46
CA ALA A 76 9.58 21.66 9.35
C ALA A 76 8.42 21.36 10.32
N SER A 77 7.67 22.37 10.76
CA SER A 77 6.45 22.21 11.55
C SER A 77 5.41 21.37 10.82
N ASP A 78 5.19 21.69 9.55
CA ASP A 78 4.13 21.10 8.73
C ASP A 78 4.48 19.65 8.41
N ARG A 79 5.75 19.36 8.12
CA ARG A 79 6.23 17.99 7.91
C ARG A 79 6.09 17.15 9.18
N ARG A 80 6.44 17.68 10.36
CA ARG A 80 6.26 16.97 11.63
C ARG A 80 4.79 16.69 11.93
N ALA A 81 3.91 17.68 11.73
CA ALA A 81 2.48 17.51 11.90
C ALA A 81 1.91 16.46 10.91
N ALA A 82 2.34 16.51 9.65
CA ALA A 82 1.93 15.54 8.64
C ALA A 82 2.40 14.12 8.95
N ARG A 83 3.66 13.96 9.42
CA ARG A 83 4.22 12.68 9.89
C ARG A 83 3.43 12.13 11.08
N ALA A 84 3.18 12.95 12.10
CA ALA A 84 2.42 12.53 13.28
C ALA A 84 0.99 12.09 12.90
N ALA A 85 0.32 12.85 12.03
CA ALA A 85 -1.01 12.48 11.53
C ALA A 85 -0.98 11.21 10.66
N HIS A 86 0.09 10.95 9.91
CA HIS A 86 0.24 9.68 9.18
C HIS A 86 0.44 8.52 10.16
N LEU A 87 1.40 8.63 11.08
CA LEU A 87 1.72 7.59 12.07
C LEU A 87 0.51 7.22 12.93
N ALA A 88 -0.31 8.20 13.32
CA ALA A 88 -1.56 7.95 14.06
C ALA A 88 -2.56 7.05 13.31
N ARG A 89 -2.46 6.97 11.98
CA ARG A 89 -3.31 6.13 11.11
C ARG A 89 -2.74 4.74 10.85
N TRP A 90 -1.51 4.45 11.30
CA TRP A 90 -0.89 3.13 11.11
C TRP A 90 -1.75 1.97 11.63
N PRO A 91 -2.39 2.03 12.81
CA PRO A 91 -3.23 0.93 13.27
C PRO A 91 -4.31 0.53 12.27
N GLU A 92 -5.06 1.51 11.76
CA GLU A 92 -6.14 1.29 10.81
C GLU A 92 -5.61 0.84 9.43
N ALA A 93 -4.54 1.45 8.94
CA ALA A 93 -3.92 1.07 7.67
C ALA A 93 -3.35 -0.36 7.70
N ILE A 94 -2.81 -0.77 8.86
CA ILE A 94 -2.27 -2.11 9.05
C ILE A 94 -3.41 -3.12 9.19
N ASP A 95 -4.49 -2.81 9.89
CA ASP A 95 -5.67 -3.70 9.95
C ASP A 95 -6.21 -3.97 8.54
N ALA A 96 -6.35 -2.93 7.71
CA ALA A 96 -6.72 -3.04 6.31
C ALA A 96 -5.72 -3.87 5.49
N SER A 97 -4.42 -3.72 5.76
CA SER A 97 -3.37 -4.49 5.09
C SER A 97 -3.41 -5.98 5.47
N LEU A 98 -3.67 -6.29 6.73
CA LEU A 98 -3.79 -7.65 7.23
C LEU A 98 -5.04 -8.35 6.68
N GLU A 99 -6.13 -7.61 6.45
CA GLU A 99 -7.34 -8.12 5.80
C GLU A 99 -7.07 -8.52 4.34
N SER A 100 -6.30 -7.71 3.61
CA SER A 100 -6.03 -7.96 2.18
C SER A 100 -4.93 -8.97 1.92
N LEU A 101 -3.84 -8.96 2.69
CA LEU A 101 -2.65 -9.78 2.42
C LEU A 101 -2.86 -11.24 2.82
N ASP A 102 -3.57 -11.99 1.98
CA ASP A 102 -3.94 -13.38 2.19
C ASP A 102 -3.17 -14.41 1.35
N ALA A 103 -2.44 -13.97 0.33
CA ALA A 103 -1.80 -14.85 -0.66
C ALA A 103 -0.30 -14.58 -0.89
N ILE A 104 0.44 -14.16 0.15
CA ILE A 104 1.84 -13.75 0.04
C ILE A 104 2.77 -14.96 -0.21
N PRO A 105 3.51 -15.02 -1.34
CA PRO A 105 4.50 -16.07 -1.59
C PRO A 105 5.71 -15.93 -0.64
N ALA A 106 6.29 -17.05 -0.22
CA ALA A 106 7.42 -17.04 0.70
C ALA A 106 8.65 -16.26 0.18
N PRO A 107 9.04 -16.36 -1.10
CA PRO A 107 10.18 -15.57 -1.62
C PRO A 107 9.93 -14.06 -1.56
N VAL A 108 8.69 -13.63 -1.82
CA VAL A 108 8.29 -12.21 -1.75
C VAL A 108 8.35 -11.71 -0.30
N ALA A 109 7.78 -12.46 0.63
CA ALA A 109 7.84 -12.14 2.05
C ALA A 109 9.29 -12.06 2.57
N LYS A 110 10.15 -13.03 2.20
CA LYS A 110 11.58 -13.02 2.55
C LYS A 110 12.30 -11.78 2.02
N GLY A 111 12.04 -11.42 0.77
CA GLY A 111 12.68 -10.26 0.14
C GLY A 111 12.28 -8.92 0.77
N LEU A 112 11.06 -8.82 1.32
CA LEU A 112 10.54 -7.57 1.87
C LEU A 112 10.59 -7.48 3.41
N LEU A 113 10.82 -8.58 4.12
CA LEU A 113 10.77 -8.62 5.58
C LEU A 113 11.64 -7.55 6.24
N SER A 114 12.92 -7.44 5.83
CA SER A 114 13.85 -6.47 6.42
C SER A 114 13.41 -5.02 6.18
N ALA A 115 12.89 -4.70 4.99
CA ALA A 115 12.39 -3.37 4.69
C ALA A 115 11.15 -3.03 5.54
N ILE A 116 10.27 -4.01 5.76
CA ILE A 116 9.07 -3.85 6.59
C ILE A 116 9.47 -3.67 8.06
N GLU A 117 10.39 -4.47 8.59
CA GLU A 117 10.91 -4.30 9.96
C GLU A 117 11.54 -2.91 10.14
N GLY A 118 12.20 -2.38 9.12
CA GLY A 118 12.80 -1.05 9.11
C GLY A 118 11.81 0.12 9.13
N LEU A 119 10.52 -0.07 8.82
CA LEU A 119 9.54 1.02 8.80
C LEU A 119 9.41 1.76 10.14
N ALA A 120 9.56 1.04 11.26
CA ALA A 120 9.47 1.62 12.59
C ALA A 120 10.73 2.41 13.02
N ALA A 121 11.74 2.53 12.15
CA ALA A 121 12.90 3.36 12.42
C ALA A 121 12.48 4.82 12.69
N GLY A 122 12.93 5.37 13.82
CA GLY A 122 12.57 6.73 14.25
C GLY A 122 11.13 6.88 14.77
N VAL A 123 10.40 5.78 15.00
CA VAL A 123 9.14 5.81 15.75
C VAL A 123 9.46 5.75 17.25
N GLU A 124 8.96 6.73 18.01
CA GLU A 124 9.23 6.84 19.43
C GLU A 124 8.52 5.71 20.23
N PRO A 125 9.12 5.19 21.32
CA PRO A 125 8.50 4.16 22.15
C PRO A 125 7.14 4.55 22.76
N THR A 126 6.86 5.86 22.83
CA THR A 126 5.60 6.42 23.30
C THR A 126 4.45 6.22 22.30
N GLU A 127 4.76 6.00 21.01
CA GLU A 127 3.82 5.73 19.90
C GLU A 127 3.35 4.26 19.90
N ARG A 128 2.92 3.78 21.07
CA ARG A 128 2.67 2.35 21.36
C ARG A 128 1.66 1.72 20.40
N ALA A 129 0.62 2.43 20.00
CA ALA A 129 -0.41 1.90 19.11
C ALA A 129 0.15 1.59 17.71
N ALA A 130 0.94 2.51 17.15
CA ALA A 130 1.59 2.33 15.86
C ALA A 130 2.62 1.20 15.90
N LEU A 131 3.45 1.15 16.95
CA LEU A 131 4.42 0.07 17.16
C LEU A 131 3.77 -1.30 17.34
N ALA A 132 2.68 -1.39 18.10
CA ALA A 132 1.94 -2.64 18.29
C ALA A 132 1.31 -3.12 16.97
N ALA A 133 0.73 -2.21 16.18
CA ALA A 133 0.20 -2.53 14.86
C ALA A 133 1.31 -3.01 13.92
N HIS A 134 2.44 -2.28 13.86
CA HIS A 134 3.61 -2.66 13.07
C HIS A 134 4.16 -4.04 13.45
N GLY A 135 4.19 -4.37 14.75
CA GLY A 135 4.55 -5.70 15.23
C GLY A 135 3.66 -6.82 14.66
N ARG A 136 2.34 -6.63 14.63
CA ARG A 136 1.40 -7.57 13.99
C ARG A 136 1.67 -7.71 12.49
N PHE A 137 2.00 -6.61 11.81
CA PHE A 137 2.36 -6.63 10.40
C PHE A 137 3.64 -7.42 10.15
N CYS A 138 4.70 -7.17 10.90
CA CYS A 138 5.95 -7.94 10.84
C CYS A 138 5.71 -9.44 11.10
N GLU A 139 4.87 -9.79 12.08
CA GLU A 139 4.52 -11.19 12.36
C GLU A 139 3.84 -11.86 11.17
N ARG A 140 2.87 -11.18 10.52
CA ARG A 140 2.22 -11.70 9.32
C ARG A 140 3.22 -11.99 8.20
N ILE A 141 4.15 -11.07 7.95
CA ILE A 141 5.16 -11.24 6.89
C ILE A 141 6.17 -12.33 7.24
N ARG A 142 6.61 -12.42 8.49
CA ARG A 142 7.51 -13.50 8.95
C ARG A 142 6.84 -14.87 8.77
N LYS A 143 5.57 -15.00 9.15
CA LYS A 143 4.79 -16.21 8.93
C LYS A 143 4.67 -16.56 7.44
N ALA A 144 4.45 -15.57 6.58
CA ALA A 144 4.43 -15.79 5.13
C ALA A 144 5.82 -16.19 4.57
N ALA A 145 6.91 -15.64 5.11
CA ALA A 145 8.27 -16.02 4.72
C ALA A 145 8.59 -17.48 5.08
N GLU A 146 8.03 -18.00 6.17
CA GLU A 146 8.23 -19.38 6.64
C GLU A 146 7.29 -20.38 5.98
N LEU A 147 6.01 -20.04 5.87
CA LEU A 147 4.92 -20.95 5.51
C LEU A 147 4.25 -20.66 4.16
N GLY A 148 4.61 -19.55 3.52
CA GLY A 148 4.03 -19.16 2.24
C GLY A 148 4.42 -20.12 1.11
N GLU A 149 3.63 -20.09 0.05
CA GLU A 149 3.89 -20.92 -1.14
C GLU A 149 5.30 -20.63 -1.69
N PRO A 150 6.08 -21.67 -2.03
CA PRO A 150 7.43 -21.50 -2.57
C PRO A 150 7.41 -21.01 -4.03
N VAL A 151 6.24 -21.02 -4.67
CA VAL A 151 6.07 -20.72 -6.10
C VAL A 151 6.36 -19.25 -6.37
N SER A 152 7.45 -19.01 -7.10
CA SER A 152 7.87 -17.71 -7.64
C SER A 152 7.56 -17.55 -9.13
N SER A 153 6.83 -18.48 -9.75
CA SER A 153 6.50 -18.38 -11.18
C SER A 153 5.38 -17.36 -11.42
N LEU A 154 5.77 -16.16 -11.84
CA LEU A 154 4.94 -15.31 -12.68
C LEU A 154 4.85 -15.97 -14.08
N GLY A 155 3.93 -16.94 -14.27
CA GLY A 155 3.55 -17.54 -15.57
C GLY A 155 4.20 -18.90 -15.91
N PRO A 156 3.44 -19.82 -16.56
CA PRO A 156 3.26 -19.76 -18.02
C PRO A 156 1.81 -19.81 -18.54
N SER A 157 0.77 -19.78 -17.68
CA SER A 157 -0.62 -20.01 -18.12
C SER A 157 -1.34 -18.82 -18.77
N VAL A 158 -0.64 -17.70 -19.01
CA VAL A 158 -1.20 -16.49 -19.65
C VAL A 158 -0.21 -16.00 -20.70
N LEU A 159 0.02 -16.79 -21.74
CA LEU A 159 0.50 -16.36 -23.06
C LEU A 159 -0.16 -17.23 -24.14
#